data_AF-A0A5C7JFA9-F1
#
_entry.id   AF-A0A5C7JFA9-F1
#
_cell.length_a   1.000
_cell.length_b   1.000
_cell.length_c   1.000
_cell.angle_alpha   90.00
_cell.angle_beta   90.00
_cell.angle_gamma   90.00
#
_symmetry.space_group_name_H-M   'P 1'
#
loop_
_entity.id
_entity.type
_entity.pdbx_description
1 polymer ?
#
loop_
_entity_poly.entity_id
_entity_poly.type
_entity_poly.pdbx_seq_one_letter_code
_entity_poly.pdbx_strand_id
1 'polypeptide(L)'
;DYIDKIIEMAVELGAEYLELANNQYYSWAQVNRDQLLPSREQLERAERITNEYREKLGDKIRMFFVVPDYYEKRPKKCMNGWGNVFLTITPDGTALPCHTAKMLPGLTFPNVREMNVKDIWFESEGFNHFRGDGWMKEPCRTCPEKEKDLGGCRCQAYMLSGDAANADPVCDKSAFHSRIEDAVAYAQIPDSERKTVKPLIFRDPKESRRLIEQQQAAERQPA
;
A
#
# COMPACT_ATOMS: atom_id res chain seq x y z
N ASP A 1 17.67 5.38 -10.68
CA ASP A 1 16.69 4.27 -10.49
C ASP A 1 17.32 2.88 -10.69
N TYR A 2 18.51 2.73 -11.30
CA TYR A 2 19.36 1.50 -11.29
C TYR A 2 18.68 0.18 -11.68
N ILE A 3 17.58 0.25 -12.44
CA ILE A 3 16.76 -0.91 -12.80
C ILE A 3 17.57 -1.96 -13.56
N ASP A 4 18.39 -1.53 -14.51
CA ASP A 4 19.34 -2.36 -15.26
C ASP A 4 20.27 -3.14 -14.32
N LYS A 5 20.86 -2.47 -13.33
CA LYS A 5 21.78 -3.08 -12.38
C LYS A 5 21.12 -4.06 -11.43
N ILE A 6 19.89 -3.78 -11.01
CA ILE A 6 19.10 -4.72 -10.19
C ILE A 6 18.81 -6.00 -10.98
N ILE A 7 18.46 -5.87 -12.26
CA ILE A 7 18.18 -7.02 -13.14
C ILE A 7 19.45 -7.84 -13.37
N GLU A 8 20.56 -7.18 -13.71
CA GLU A 8 21.87 -7.82 -13.90
C GLU A 8 22.28 -8.63 -12.66
N MET A 9 22.16 -8.03 -11.48
CA MET A 9 22.46 -8.70 -10.22
C MET A 9 21.55 -9.91 -9.98
N ALA A 10 20.24 -9.80 -10.24
CA ALA A 10 19.32 -10.93 -10.06
C ALA A 10 19.67 -12.11 -10.96
N VAL A 11 20.08 -11.83 -12.20
CA VAL A 11 20.55 -12.86 -13.16
C VAL A 11 21.85 -13.50 -12.67
N GLU A 12 22.82 -12.71 -12.20
CA GLU A 12 24.09 -13.21 -11.66
C GLU A 12 23.89 -14.11 -10.43
N LEU A 13 22.90 -13.79 -9.59
CA LEU A 13 22.50 -14.61 -8.45
C LEU A 13 21.76 -15.90 -8.84
N GLY A 14 21.42 -16.09 -10.12
CA GLY A 14 20.65 -17.24 -10.59
C GLY A 14 19.19 -17.21 -10.12
N ALA A 15 18.61 -16.02 -9.92
CA ALA A 15 17.23 -15.88 -9.49
C ALA A 15 16.25 -16.36 -10.58
N GLU A 16 15.26 -17.16 -10.18
CA GLU A 16 14.18 -17.61 -11.08
C GLU A 16 13.14 -16.50 -11.31
N TYR A 17 12.91 -15.67 -10.29
CA TYR A 17 11.91 -14.60 -10.29
C TYR A 17 12.51 -13.30 -9.79
N LEU A 18 12.13 -12.19 -10.43
CA LEU A 18 12.45 -10.83 -9.99
C LEU A 18 11.18 -9.98 -9.95
N GLU A 19 10.84 -9.49 -8.77
CA GLU A 19 9.74 -8.55 -8.58
C GLU A 19 10.28 -7.12 -8.40
N LEU A 20 10.12 -6.30 -9.43
CA LEU A 20 10.36 -4.87 -9.39
C LEU A 20 9.08 -4.17 -8.93
N ALA A 21 8.82 -4.26 -7.62
CA ALA A 21 7.65 -3.66 -7.01
C ALA A 21 7.97 -2.30 -6.38
N ASN A 22 7.14 -1.30 -6.67
CA ASN A 22 7.28 -0.01 -6.01
C ASN A 22 6.89 -0.08 -4.52
N ASN A 23 7.34 0.92 -3.76
CA ASN A 23 6.99 1.05 -2.36
C ASN A 23 5.47 1.21 -2.18
N GLN A 24 4.94 0.52 -1.19
CA GLN A 24 3.61 0.82 -0.68
C GLN A 24 3.69 2.07 0.19
N TYR A 25 3.07 3.16 -0.28
CA TYR A 25 3.14 4.44 0.43
C TYR A 25 2.31 4.47 1.68
N TYR A 26 1.20 3.72 1.74
CA TYR A 26 0.49 3.62 2.99
C TYR A 26 1.27 2.80 4.03
N SER A 27 1.20 3.18 5.30
CA SER A 27 2.04 2.64 6.38
C SER A 27 3.53 2.99 6.25
N TRP A 28 4.35 2.13 5.61
CA TRP A 28 5.80 2.16 5.78
C TRP A 28 6.48 3.36 5.12
N ALA A 29 6.22 3.57 3.82
CA ALA A 29 6.90 4.61 3.04
C ALA A 29 6.24 6.00 3.18
N GLN A 30 5.13 6.13 3.91
CA GLN A 30 4.38 7.39 4.04
C GLN A 30 5.26 8.55 4.50
N VAL A 31 6.11 8.30 5.49
CA VAL A 31 7.00 9.31 6.09
C VAL A 31 8.00 9.88 5.06
N ASN A 32 8.36 9.07 4.07
CA ASN A 32 9.33 9.39 3.02
C ASN A 32 8.69 9.44 1.62
N ARG A 33 7.35 9.54 1.53
CA ARG A 33 6.63 9.40 0.26
C ARG A 33 7.12 10.41 -0.76
N ASP A 34 7.30 11.65 -0.34
CA ASP A 34 7.69 12.75 -1.22
C ASP A 34 9.06 12.52 -1.89
N GLN A 35 9.95 11.75 -1.26
CA GLN A 35 11.24 11.34 -1.78
C GLN A 35 11.20 10.01 -2.54
N LEU A 36 10.27 9.11 -2.19
CA LEU A 36 10.21 7.73 -2.70
C LEU A 36 9.19 7.53 -3.82
N LEU A 37 8.24 8.45 -4.02
CA LEU A 37 7.30 8.42 -5.14
C LEU A 37 8.02 8.77 -6.43
N PRO A 38 8.18 7.82 -7.38
CA PRO A 38 8.86 8.11 -8.63
C PRO A 38 8.03 9.10 -9.45
N SER A 39 8.69 9.87 -10.31
CA SER A 39 8.04 10.64 -11.37
C SER A 39 7.49 9.72 -12.48
N ARG A 40 6.67 10.29 -13.38
CA ARG A 40 6.17 9.57 -14.55
C ARG A 40 7.31 9.12 -15.46
N GLU A 41 8.26 10.00 -15.72
CA GLU A 41 9.44 9.72 -16.56
C GLU A 41 10.27 8.55 -16.00
N GLN A 42 10.47 8.51 -14.68
CA GLN A 42 11.17 7.40 -14.02
C GLN A 42 10.43 6.07 -14.21
N LEU A 43 9.09 6.07 -14.12
CA LEU A 43 8.30 4.86 -14.35
C LEU A 43 8.37 4.38 -15.79
N GLU A 44 8.19 5.27 -16.76
CA GLU A 44 8.27 4.95 -18.19
C GLU A 44 9.65 4.40 -18.56
N ARG A 45 10.72 5.01 -18.01
CA ARG A 45 12.09 4.52 -18.19
C ARG A 45 12.29 3.14 -17.57
N ALA A 46 11.82 2.94 -16.34
CA ALA A 46 11.94 1.66 -15.64
C ALA A 46 11.17 0.53 -16.34
N GLU A 47 9.96 0.82 -16.84
CA GLU A 47 9.16 -0.11 -17.62
C GLU A 47 9.83 -0.47 -18.94
N ARG A 48 10.34 0.54 -19.67
CA ARG A 48 11.09 0.32 -20.92
C ARG A 48 12.28 -0.60 -20.71
N ILE A 49 13.14 -0.31 -19.72
CA ILE A 49 14.30 -1.15 -19.40
C ILE A 49 13.86 -2.57 -19.02
N THR A 50 12.83 -2.71 -18.19
CA THR A 50 12.29 -4.02 -17.82
C THR A 50 11.87 -4.83 -19.06
N ASN A 51 11.19 -4.20 -20.02
CA ASN A 51 10.76 -4.87 -21.25
C ASN A 51 11.94 -5.24 -22.16
N GLU A 52 12.94 -4.36 -22.31
CA GLU A 52 14.18 -4.65 -23.05
C GLU A 52 14.90 -5.89 -22.48
N TYR A 53 14.98 -6.02 -21.15
CA TYR A 53 15.58 -7.20 -20.52
C TYR A 53 14.70 -8.46 -20.63
N ARG A 54 13.36 -8.35 -20.57
CA ARG A 54 12.46 -9.48 -20.84
C ARG A 54 12.69 -10.06 -22.23
N GLU A 55 12.82 -9.21 -23.25
CA GLU A 55 13.12 -9.63 -24.62
C GLU A 55 14.50 -10.27 -24.73
N LYS A 56 15.51 -9.68 -24.09
CA LYS A 56 16.90 -10.16 -24.12
C LYS A 56 17.12 -11.49 -23.40
N LEU A 57 16.44 -11.70 -22.26
CA LEU A 57 16.68 -12.84 -21.37
C LEU A 57 15.70 -13.99 -21.60
N GLY A 58 14.53 -13.71 -22.19
CA GLY A 58 13.48 -14.71 -22.39
C GLY A 58 13.11 -15.40 -21.07
N ASP A 59 13.04 -16.72 -21.09
CA ASP A 59 12.61 -17.53 -19.93
C ASP A 59 13.71 -17.75 -18.87
N LYS A 60 14.88 -17.12 -19.00
CA LYS A 60 15.96 -17.27 -18.00
C LYS A 60 15.59 -16.73 -16.63
N ILE A 61 14.76 -15.68 -16.58
CA ILE A 61 14.27 -15.08 -15.35
C ILE A 61 12.88 -14.50 -15.59
N ARG A 62 11.94 -14.78 -14.69
CA ARG A 62 10.59 -14.23 -14.79
C ARG A 62 10.50 -12.91 -14.04
N MET A 63 10.27 -11.83 -14.78
CA MET A 63 10.25 -10.47 -14.23
C MET A 63 8.82 -9.92 -14.09
N PHE A 64 8.49 -9.45 -12.90
CA PHE A 64 7.26 -8.68 -12.63
C PHE A 64 7.61 -7.22 -12.39
N PHE A 65 6.84 -6.32 -12.99
CA PHE A 65 6.98 -4.88 -12.78
C PHE A 65 5.66 -4.36 -12.21
N VAL A 66 5.70 -3.82 -11.00
CA VAL A 66 4.50 -3.36 -10.29
C VAL A 66 4.59 -1.86 -10.07
N VAL A 67 3.80 -1.13 -10.86
CA VAL A 67 3.67 0.33 -10.78
C VAL A 67 2.96 0.77 -9.49
N PRO A 68 3.26 1.97 -8.96
CA PRO A 68 2.47 2.58 -7.89
C PRO A 68 1.02 2.78 -8.31
N ASP A 69 0.12 2.48 -7.38
CA ASP A 69 -1.31 2.76 -7.47
C ASP A 69 -1.63 4.24 -7.67
N TYR A 70 -0.77 5.15 -7.21
CA TYR A 70 -0.91 6.61 -7.38
C TYR A 70 -1.02 7.05 -8.86
N TYR A 71 -0.55 6.22 -9.79
CA TYR A 71 -0.60 6.51 -11.23
C TYR A 71 -1.79 5.87 -11.95
N GLU A 72 -2.65 5.15 -11.21
CA GLU A 72 -3.87 4.51 -11.69
C GLU A 72 -5.11 5.39 -11.44
N LYS A 73 -6.19 5.16 -12.18
CA LYS A 73 -7.48 5.84 -11.97
C LYS A 73 -8.50 5.00 -11.21
N ARG A 74 -8.27 3.68 -11.13
CA ARG A 74 -9.11 2.72 -10.42
C ARG A 74 -8.22 1.89 -9.51
N PRO A 75 -8.60 1.69 -8.24
CA PRO A 75 -7.83 0.84 -7.35
C PRO A 75 -7.96 -0.63 -7.77
N LYS A 76 -6.96 -1.44 -7.39
CA LYS A 76 -7.04 -2.90 -7.47
C LYS A 76 -7.70 -3.44 -6.19
N LYS A 77 -8.19 -4.68 -6.21
CA LYS A 77 -8.57 -5.40 -4.98
C LYS A 77 -7.34 -5.54 -4.09
N CYS A 78 -7.23 -4.71 -3.06
CA CYS A 78 -6.12 -4.78 -2.12
C CYS A 78 -6.08 -6.17 -1.45
N MET A 79 -4.98 -6.90 -1.63
CA MET A 79 -4.84 -8.29 -1.15
C MET A 79 -6.01 -9.21 -1.60
N ASN A 80 -6.56 -8.95 -2.80
CA ASN A 80 -7.74 -9.62 -3.34
C ASN A 80 -9.04 -9.44 -2.51
N GLY A 81 -9.10 -8.41 -1.67
CA GLY A 81 -10.23 -8.05 -0.83
C GLY A 81 -10.00 -8.38 0.65
N TRP A 82 -10.56 -7.54 1.52
CA TRP A 82 -10.41 -7.65 2.97
C TRP A 82 -10.92 -9.00 3.48
N GLY A 83 -10.04 -9.76 4.12
CA GLY A 83 -10.38 -11.07 4.67
C GLY A 83 -10.90 -12.06 3.61
N ASN A 84 -10.55 -11.92 2.33
CA ASN A 84 -10.99 -12.84 1.28
C ASN A 84 -9.99 -13.96 0.99
N VAL A 85 -8.68 -13.66 1.09
CA VAL A 85 -7.61 -14.64 0.79
C VAL A 85 -6.53 -14.68 1.87
N PHE A 86 -6.17 -13.55 2.47
CA PHE A 86 -5.03 -13.46 3.36
C PHE A 86 -5.42 -13.46 4.83
N LEU A 87 -4.66 -14.22 5.62
CA LEU A 87 -4.64 -14.19 7.07
C LEU A 87 -3.19 -14.07 7.52
N THR A 88 -2.87 -13.02 8.28
CA THR A 88 -1.53 -12.77 8.81
C THR A 88 -1.54 -12.99 10.32
N ILE A 89 -0.64 -13.82 10.84
CA ILE A 89 -0.42 -13.95 12.29
C ILE A 89 0.81 -13.15 12.67
N THR A 90 0.62 -12.11 13.48
CA THR A 90 1.72 -11.32 14.03
C THR A 90 2.46 -12.10 15.14
N PRO A 91 3.70 -11.72 15.52
CA PRO A 91 4.47 -12.47 16.51
C PRO A 91 3.79 -12.61 17.89
N ASP A 92 2.95 -11.64 18.27
CA ASP A 92 2.16 -11.67 19.50
C ASP A 92 0.92 -12.60 19.39
N GLY A 93 0.70 -13.26 18.24
CA GLY A 93 -0.41 -14.16 17.97
C GLY A 93 -1.69 -13.49 17.45
N THR A 94 -1.74 -12.16 17.32
CA THR A 94 -2.90 -11.47 16.74
C THR A 94 -3.03 -11.82 15.25
N ALA A 95 -4.23 -12.23 14.85
CA ALA A 95 -4.59 -12.54 13.47
C ALA A 95 -5.19 -11.32 12.76
N LEU A 96 -4.72 -11.02 11.56
CA LEU A 96 -5.10 -9.85 10.78
C LEU A 96 -5.57 -10.24 9.36
N PRO A 97 -6.59 -9.56 8.80
CA PRO A 97 -7.07 -9.78 7.42
C PRO A 97 -6.14 -9.19 6.35
N CYS A 98 -5.21 -8.31 6.75
CA CYS A 98 -4.08 -7.86 5.95
C CYS A 98 -2.95 -7.37 6.88
N HIS A 99 -1.73 -7.25 6.36
CA HIS A 99 -0.55 -6.93 7.17
C HIS A 99 -0.65 -5.58 7.91
N THR A 100 -1.41 -4.62 7.39
CA THR A 100 -1.51 -3.26 7.92
C THR A 100 -2.80 -2.99 8.70
N ALA A 101 -3.71 -3.97 8.81
CA ALA A 101 -5.04 -3.80 9.40
C ALA A 101 -5.03 -3.23 10.83
N LYS A 102 -4.01 -3.56 11.64
CA LYS A 102 -3.86 -3.11 13.05
C LYS A 102 -3.73 -1.59 13.20
N MET A 103 -3.46 -0.86 12.12
CA MET A 103 -3.40 0.61 12.15
C MET A 103 -4.79 1.28 12.16
N LEU A 104 -5.84 0.54 11.79
CA LEU A 104 -7.18 1.10 11.70
C LEU A 104 -7.78 1.26 13.10
N PRO A 105 -8.26 2.46 13.46
CA PRO A 105 -8.84 2.69 14.77
C PRO A 105 -10.20 1.99 14.89
N GLY A 106 -10.57 1.61 16.11
CA GLY A 106 -11.90 1.06 16.41
C GLY A 106 -12.12 -0.40 15.98
N LEU A 107 -11.12 -1.07 15.39
CA LEU A 107 -11.18 -2.49 15.08
C LEU A 107 -10.44 -3.31 16.13
N THR A 108 -11.01 -4.47 16.46
CA THR A 108 -10.36 -5.47 17.31
C THR A 108 -10.04 -6.72 16.51
N PHE A 109 -8.89 -7.32 16.79
CA PHE A 109 -8.40 -8.48 16.06
C PHE A 109 -8.13 -9.63 17.03
N PRO A 110 -8.62 -10.85 16.73
CA PRO A 110 -8.52 -11.98 17.65
C PRO A 110 -7.10 -12.54 17.72
N ASN A 111 -6.78 -13.23 18.82
CA ASN A 111 -5.50 -13.93 19.00
C ASN A 111 -5.67 -15.44 18.80
N VAL A 112 -4.74 -16.08 18.08
CA VAL A 112 -4.79 -17.54 17.83
C VAL A 112 -4.62 -18.40 19.07
N ARG A 113 -4.14 -17.82 20.19
CA ARG A 113 -4.08 -18.51 21.49
C ARG A 113 -5.43 -18.63 22.18
N GLU A 114 -6.41 -17.82 21.77
CA GLU A 114 -7.72 -17.69 22.41
C GLU A 114 -8.86 -18.15 21.50
N MET A 115 -8.68 -18.05 20.19
CA MET A 115 -9.68 -18.40 19.18
C MET A 115 -9.04 -19.24 18.07
N ASN A 116 -9.72 -20.30 17.64
CA ASN A 116 -9.20 -21.14 16.54
C ASN A 116 -9.28 -20.39 15.19
N VAL A 117 -8.42 -20.76 14.25
CA VAL A 117 -8.27 -20.07 12.96
C VAL A 117 -9.58 -20.04 12.14
N LYS A 118 -10.42 -21.08 12.24
CA LYS A 118 -11.69 -21.14 11.53
C LYS A 118 -12.64 -20.03 12.03
N ASP A 119 -12.80 -19.93 13.34
CA ASP A 119 -13.70 -18.93 13.94
C ASP A 119 -13.13 -17.52 13.76
N ILE A 120 -11.81 -17.35 13.83
CA ILE A 120 -11.14 -16.10 13.45
C ILE A 120 -11.53 -15.69 12.03
N TRP A 121 -11.43 -16.62 11.08
CA TRP A 121 -11.67 -16.32 9.67
C TRP A 121 -13.13 -16.02 9.36
N PHE A 122 -14.06 -16.84 9.87
CA PHE A 122 -15.48 -16.75 9.49
C PHE A 122 -16.31 -15.87 10.42
N GLU A 123 -16.01 -15.82 11.71
CA GLU A 123 -16.89 -15.23 12.72
C GLU A 123 -16.35 -13.93 13.31
N SER A 124 -15.04 -13.66 13.25
CA SER A 124 -14.48 -12.48 13.91
C SER A 124 -14.88 -11.16 13.25
N GLU A 125 -15.16 -10.16 14.07
CA GLU A 125 -15.54 -8.80 13.64
C GLU A 125 -14.45 -8.17 12.78
N GLY A 126 -13.18 -8.22 13.19
CA GLY A 126 -12.06 -7.68 12.43
C GLY A 126 -11.92 -8.26 11.00
N PHE A 127 -12.23 -9.54 10.78
CA PHE A 127 -12.19 -10.14 9.42
C PHE A 127 -13.44 -9.83 8.59
N ASN A 128 -14.59 -9.64 9.22
CA ASN A 128 -15.85 -9.39 8.54
C ASN A 128 -16.16 -7.90 8.32
N HIS A 129 -15.52 -6.99 9.07
CA HIS A 129 -15.86 -5.56 9.08
C HIS A 129 -15.89 -4.91 7.68
N PHE A 130 -14.90 -5.21 6.84
CA PHE A 130 -14.82 -4.73 5.46
C PHE A 130 -14.94 -5.85 4.42
N ARG A 131 -15.45 -7.02 4.81
CA ARG A 131 -15.67 -8.13 3.88
C ARG A 131 -16.94 -7.89 3.07
N GLY A 132 -16.91 -8.23 1.78
CA GLY A 132 -18.02 -7.97 0.86
C GLY A 132 -18.20 -6.47 0.58
N ASP A 133 -19.43 -6.03 0.29
CA ASP A 133 -19.74 -4.66 -0.11
C ASP A 133 -20.80 -3.96 0.78
N GLY A 134 -21.35 -4.65 1.78
CA GLY A 134 -22.42 -4.12 2.64
C GLY A 134 -22.01 -2.94 3.53
N TRP A 135 -20.71 -2.75 3.77
CA TRP A 135 -20.14 -1.64 4.55
C TRP A 135 -19.90 -0.38 3.73
N MET A 136 -19.97 -0.47 2.40
CA MET A 136 -19.49 0.59 1.51
C MET A 136 -20.32 1.88 1.63
N LYS A 137 -19.62 3.02 1.68
CA LYS A 137 -20.20 4.36 1.54
C LYS A 137 -20.28 4.77 0.06
N GLU A 138 -20.95 5.88 -0.23
CA GLU A 138 -20.84 6.50 -1.55
C GLU A 138 -19.40 7.00 -1.80
N PRO A 139 -18.91 6.95 -3.05
CA PRO A 139 -19.61 6.49 -4.26
C PRO A 139 -19.63 4.96 -4.45
N CYS A 140 -18.89 4.20 -3.64
CA CYS A 140 -18.70 2.76 -3.84
C CYS A 140 -20.00 1.97 -3.73
N ARG A 141 -20.89 2.35 -2.80
CA ARG A 141 -22.15 1.65 -2.51
C ARG A 141 -23.00 1.37 -3.76
N THR A 142 -23.12 2.38 -4.62
CA THR A 142 -23.88 2.30 -5.88
C THR A 142 -23.00 2.13 -7.12
N CYS A 143 -21.68 2.05 -6.96
CA CYS A 143 -20.77 1.94 -8.09
C CYS A 143 -20.90 0.57 -8.77
N PRO A 144 -21.03 0.50 -10.12
CA PRO A 144 -21.06 -0.77 -10.85
C PRO A 144 -19.71 -1.52 -10.82
N GLU A 145 -18.64 -0.86 -10.37
CA GLU A 145 -17.28 -1.43 -10.29
C GLU A 145 -16.96 -2.03 -8.92
N LYS A 146 -17.84 -1.88 -7.92
CA LYS A 146 -17.55 -2.23 -6.51
C LYS A 146 -17.13 -3.69 -6.30
N GLU A 147 -17.65 -4.63 -7.07
CA GLU A 147 -17.25 -6.04 -6.97
C GLU A 147 -15.90 -6.32 -7.66
N LYS A 148 -15.46 -5.42 -8.54
CA LYS A 148 -14.18 -5.54 -9.28
C LYS A 148 -13.00 -5.08 -8.44
N ASP A 149 -13.16 -4.08 -7.58
CA ASP A 149 -12.08 -3.50 -6.78
C ASP A 149 -12.32 -3.59 -5.26
N LEU A 150 -13.54 -3.91 -4.84
CA LEU A 150 -13.97 -3.92 -3.43
C LEU A 150 -13.69 -2.59 -2.71
N GLY A 151 -13.82 -1.49 -3.46
CA GLY A 151 -13.59 -0.13 -2.98
C GLY A 151 -12.11 0.26 -2.86
N GLY A 152 -11.17 -0.67 -3.11
CA GLY A 152 -9.72 -0.48 -2.95
C GLY A 152 -9.19 -0.77 -1.54
N CYS A 153 -8.05 -0.18 -1.18
CA CYS A 153 -7.37 -0.41 0.09
C CYS A 153 -7.97 0.39 1.26
N ARG A 154 -8.41 -0.30 2.32
CA ARG A 154 -8.96 0.33 3.54
C ARG A 154 -7.91 1.16 4.31
N CYS A 155 -6.68 0.65 4.37
CA CYS A 155 -5.57 1.32 5.07
C CYS A 155 -5.16 2.62 4.38
N GLN A 156 -5.10 2.63 3.05
CA GLN A 156 -4.86 3.85 2.27
C GLN A 156 -6.03 4.83 2.39
N ALA A 157 -7.28 4.35 2.28
CA ALA A 157 -8.46 5.18 2.51
C ALA A 157 -8.43 5.87 3.87
N TYR A 158 -8.10 5.15 4.94
CA TYR A 158 -7.96 5.73 6.27
C TYR A 158 -6.86 6.79 6.33
N MET A 159 -5.63 6.49 5.90
CA MET A 159 -4.54 7.47 6.01
C MET A 159 -4.76 8.71 5.16
N LEU A 160 -5.39 8.56 4.00
CA LEU A 160 -5.57 9.64 3.05
C LEU A 160 -6.93 10.34 3.19
N SER A 161 -7.87 9.86 4.00
CA SER A 161 -9.15 10.55 4.19
C SER A 161 -9.58 10.71 5.65
N GLY A 162 -8.93 10.00 6.58
CA GLY A 162 -9.31 9.91 7.98
C GLY A 162 -10.35 8.82 8.29
N ASP A 163 -10.90 8.15 7.27
CA ASP A 163 -11.95 7.13 7.43
C ASP A 163 -11.69 5.93 6.50
N ALA A 164 -11.57 4.74 7.08
CA ALA A 164 -11.31 3.50 6.37
C ALA A 164 -12.48 3.05 5.47
N ALA A 165 -13.70 3.51 5.74
CA ALA A 165 -14.90 3.18 4.98
C ALA A 165 -15.07 4.04 3.71
N ASN A 166 -14.26 5.09 3.53
CA ASN A 166 -14.29 5.91 2.32
C ASN A 166 -13.76 5.14 1.10
N ALA A 167 -14.16 5.60 -0.09
CA ALA A 167 -13.54 5.15 -1.34
C ALA A 167 -12.03 5.40 -1.31
N ASP A 168 -11.26 4.41 -1.75
CA ASP A 168 -9.81 4.56 -1.89
C ASP A 168 -9.48 5.80 -2.75
N PRO A 169 -8.68 6.75 -2.24
CA PRO A 169 -8.34 7.99 -2.96
C PRO A 169 -7.62 7.80 -4.30
N VAL A 170 -7.06 6.63 -4.59
CA VAL A 170 -6.58 6.29 -5.95
C VAL A 170 -7.72 6.32 -6.97
N CYS A 171 -8.96 6.03 -6.56
CA CYS A 171 -10.13 6.12 -7.43
C CYS A 171 -10.43 7.58 -7.77
N ASP A 172 -10.53 7.92 -9.06
CA ASP A 172 -10.92 9.28 -9.51
C ASP A 172 -12.33 9.72 -9.07
N LYS A 173 -13.16 8.77 -8.62
CA LYS A 173 -14.49 9.03 -8.04
C LYS A 173 -14.44 9.41 -6.55
N SER A 174 -13.30 9.21 -5.88
CA SER A 174 -13.16 9.53 -4.46
C SER A 174 -13.15 11.04 -4.25
N ALA A 175 -13.87 11.53 -3.23
CA ALA A 175 -13.83 12.94 -2.84
C ALA A 175 -12.43 13.41 -2.39
N PHE A 176 -11.52 12.47 -2.11
CA PHE A 176 -10.15 12.73 -1.65
C PHE A 176 -9.10 12.50 -2.74
N HIS A 177 -9.51 12.29 -4.01
CA HIS A 177 -8.59 12.00 -5.11
C HIS A 177 -7.52 13.07 -5.31
N SER A 178 -7.84 14.34 -5.05
CA SER A 178 -6.88 15.44 -5.13
C SER A 178 -5.61 15.23 -4.30
N ARG A 179 -5.68 14.48 -3.19
CA ARG A 179 -4.49 14.15 -2.38
C ARG A 179 -3.49 13.23 -3.11
N ILE A 180 -3.99 12.39 -4.01
CA ILE A 180 -3.15 11.58 -4.90
C ILE A 180 -2.57 12.47 -6.01
N GLU A 181 -3.41 13.31 -6.63
CA GLU A 181 -2.98 14.24 -7.67
C GLU A 181 -1.87 15.18 -7.17
N ASP A 182 -2.02 15.75 -5.97
CA ASP A 182 -1.02 16.61 -5.34
C ASP A 182 0.31 15.88 -5.12
N ALA A 183 0.26 14.64 -4.65
CA ALA A 183 1.46 13.82 -4.43
C ALA A 183 2.15 13.48 -5.75
N VAL A 184 1.38 13.12 -6.78
CA VAL A 184 1.90 12.84 -8.13
C VAL A 184 2.50 14.10 -8.75
N ALA A 185 1.83 15.24 -8.63
CA ALA A 185 2.32 16.53 -9.13
C ALA A 185 3.64 16.91 -8.46
N TYR A 186 3.74 16.74 -7.13
CA TYR A 186 4.99 16.95 -6.40
C TYR A 186 6.10 15.99 -6.88
N ALA A 187 5.77 14.72 -7.14
CA ALA A 187 6.73 13.75 -7.64
C ALA A 187 7.30 14.10 -9.03
N GLN A 188 6.60 14.92 -9.82
CA GLN A 188 7.12 15.40 -11.12
C GLN A 188 8.18 16.50 -10.98
N ILE A 189 8.28 17.16 -9.81
CA ILE A 189 9.27 18.21 -9.59
C ILE A 189 10.64 17.55 -9.41
N PRO A 190 11.67 17.88 -10.22
CA PRO A 190 13.02 17.36 -10.04
C PRO A 190 13.57 17.68 -8.65
N ASP A 191 14.36 16.78 -8.07
CA ASP A 191 14.91 16.96 -6.72
C ASP A 191 15.70 18.27 -6.55
N SER A 192 16.38 18.73 -7.62
CA SER A 192 17.12 20.00 -7.64
C SER A 192 16.24 21.24 -7.52
N GLU A 193 14.94 21.13 -7.82
CA GLU A 193 13.98 22.24 -7.84
C GLU A 193 13.03 22.21 -6.64
N ARG A 194 13.06 21.15 -5.83
CA ARG A 194 12.23 21.03 -4.63
C ARG A 194 12.71 22.00 -3.56
N LYS A 195 11.89 23.01 -3.26
CA LYS A 195 12.17 24.04 -2.24
C LYS A 195 12.42 23.47 -0.84
N THR A 196 11.88 22.29 -0.54
CA THR A 196 12.01 21.63 0.76
C THR A 196 12.35 20.15 0.58
N VAL A 197 13.63 19.82 0.45
CA VAL A 197 14.07 18.43 0.50
C VAL A 197 14.28 18.05 1.96
N LYS A 198 13.36 17.26 2.53
CA LYS A 198 13.58 16.64 3.85
C LYS A 198 14.49 15.43 3.69
N PRO A 199 15.46 15.20 4.59
CA PRO A 199 16.26 13.97 4.57
C PRO A 199 15.35 12.75 4.77
N LEU A 200 15.72 11.62 4.18
CA LEU A 200 15.04 10.35 4.42
C LEU A 200 15.11 9.99 5.90
N ILE A 201 13.96 9.65 6.48
CA ILE A 201 13.86 9.12 7.83
C ILE A 201 14.02 7.61 7.75
N PHE A 202 15.17 7.11 8.20
CA PHE A 202 15.43 5.67 8.31
C PHE A 202 14.72 5.10 9.54
N ARG A 203 14.25 3.85 9.44
CA ARG A 203 13.55 3.15 10.53
C ARG A 203 14.53 2.46 11.48
N ASP A 204 15.45 3.22 12.04
CA ASP A 204 16.31 2.73 13.12
C ASP A 204 15.54 2.69 14.47
N PRO A 205 16.07 2.05 15.53
CA PRO A 205 15.38 1.96 16.81
C PRO A 205 15.07 3.31 17.48
N LYS A 206 15.86 4.36 17.22
CA LYS A 206 15.65 5.70 17.79
C LYS A 206 14.50 6.40 17.07
N GLU A 207 14.55 6.47 15.75
CA GLU A 207 13.52 7.10 14.93
C GLU A 207 12.18 6.35 15.04
N SER A 208 12.22 5.02 15.13
CA SER A 208 11.01 4.22 15.32
C SER A 208 10.31 4.55 16.64
N ARG A 209 11.05 4.66 17.76
CA ARG A 209 10.49 5.06 19.05
C ARG A 209 9.94 6.48 19.03
N ARG A 210 10.68 7.43 18.46
CA ARG A 210 10.25 8.83 18.30
C ARG A 210 8.93 8.93 17.55
N LEU A 211 8.77 8.18 16.46
CA LEU A 211 7.53 8.18 15.67
C LEU A 211 6.35 7.55 16.42
N ILE A 212 6.58 6.47 17.17
CA ILE A 212 5.55 5.83 18.01
C ILE A 212 5.07 6.81 19.09
N GLU A 213 6.00 7.49 19.77
CA GLU A 213 5.69 8.48 20.81
C GLU A 213 4.88 9.66 20.23
N GLN A 214 5.25 10.15 19.05
CA GLN A 214 4.52 11.21 18.35
C GLN A 214 3.10 10.79 17.98
N GLN A 215 2.93 9.57 17.47
CA GLN A 215 1.62 9.03 17.14
C GLN A 215 0.74 8.90 18.38
N GLN A 216 1.27 8.32 19.46
CA GLN A 216 0.54 8.19 20.73
C GLN A 216 0.19 9.54 21.36
N ALA A 217 1.03 10.57 21.16
CA ALA A 217 0.75 11.91 21.64
C ALA A 217 -0.39 12.57 20.83
N ALA A 218 -0.39 12.38 19.49
CA ALA A 218 -1.45 12.86 18.62
C ALA A 218 -2.81 12.20 18.92
N GLU A 219 -2.82 10.89 19.22
CA GLU A 219 -4.04 10.14 19.58
C GLU A 219 -4.62 10.55 20.95
N ARG A 220 -3.81 11.16 21.83
CA ARG A 220 -4.25 11.61 23.17
C ARG A 220 -4.76 13.05 23.21
N GLN A 221 -4.62 13.82 22.13
CA GLN A 221 -5.18 15.18 22.07
C GLN A 221 -6.67 15.10 21.74
N PRO A 222 -7.57 15.63 22.58
CA PRO A 222 -8.99 15.69 22.25
C PRO A 222 -9.20 16.59 21.03
N ALA A 223 -10.10 16.15 20.14
CA ALA A 223 -10.55 16.90 18.97
C ALA A 223 -11.26 18.21 19.34
#